data_AF-A0A1D2XBP5-F1
#
_entry.id   AF-A0A1D2XBP5-F1
#
_cell.length_a   1.000
_cell.length_b   1.000
_cell.length_c   1.000
_cell.angle_alpha   90.00
_cell.angle_beta   90.00
_cell.angle_gamma   90.00
#
_symmetry.space_group_name_H-M   'P 1'
#
loop_
_entity.id
_entity.type
_entity.pdbx_description
1 polymer ?
#
loop_
_entity_poly.entity_id
_entity_poly.type
_entity_poly.pdbx_seq_one_letter_code
_entity_poly.pdbx_strand_id
1 'polypeptide(L)' 'MTGINDTRIKKARIAIEAQGWSVYETRIRPTPEGNCFLEIFKDGRKKAWGVHDRSYCWAEAYQEVIGSQWEVLDG' A
#
# COMPACT_ATOMS: atom_id res chain seq x y z
N MET A 1 15.94 -8.24 -7.15
CA MET A 1 15.21 -7.03 -7.59
C MET A 1 14.25 -6.54 -6.49
N THR A 2 14.76 -6.30 -5.28
CA THR A 2 13.93 -6.03 -4.09
C THR A 2 13.73 -4.53 -3.81
N GLY A 3 14.62 -3.67 -4.32
CA GLY A 3 14.58 -2.22 -4.06
C GLY A 3 13.50 -1.43 -4.82
N ILE A 4 13.04 -1.92 -5.98
CA ILE A 4 12.04 -1.23 -6.80
C ILE A 4 10.66 -1.28 -6.12
N ASN A 5 10.25 -2.46 -5.63
CA ASN A 5 8.97 -2.61 -4.92
C ASN A 5 8.92 -1.79 -3.63
N ASP A 6 10.01 -1.73 -2.87
CA ASP A 6 10.07 -0.90 -1.66
C ASP A 6 9.95 0.59 -1.97
N THR A 7 10.55 1.06 -3.07
CA THR A 7 10.42 2.45 -3.53
C THR A 7 8.99 2.78 -3.94
N ARG A 8 8.32 1.89 -4.67
CA ARG A 8 6.93 2.07 -5.11
C ARG A 8 5.97 2.11 -3.93
N ILE A 9 6.11 1.18 -2.99
CA ILE A 9 5.31 1.15 -1.77
C ILE A 9 5.51 2.41 -0.93
N LYS A 10 6.74 2.92 -0.87
CA LYS A 10 7.01 4.19 -0.19
C LYS A 10 6.31 5.37 -0.87
N LYS A 11 6.37 5.46 -2.21
CA LYS A 11 5.64 6.49 -2.97
C LYS A 11 4.13 6.39 -2.73
N ALA A 12 3.58 5.18 -2.77
CA ALA A 12 2.16 4.94 -2.53
C ALA A 12 1.71 5.33 -1.12
N ARG A 13 2.49 4.96 -0.08
CA ARG A 13 2.24 5.38 1.30
C ARG A 13 2.16 6.90 1.41
N ILE A 14 3.16 7.61 0.91
CA ILE A 14 3.20 9.07 0.97
C ILE A 14 1.97 9.68 0.29
N ALA A 15 1.59 9.17 -0.89
CA ALA A 15 0.43 9.68 -1.62
C ALA A 15 -0.89 9.42 -0.86
N ILE A 16 -1.08 8.23 -0.31
CA ILE A 16 -2.26 7.87 0.50
C ILE A 16 -2.34 8.74 1.76
N GLU A 17 -1.22 8.91 2.47
CA GLU A 17 -1.12 9.75 3.66
C GLU A 17 -1.38 11.23 3.35
N ALA A 18 -0.94 11.72 2.18
CA ALA A 18 -1.24 13.08 1.71
C ALA A 18 -2.73 13.31 1.44
N GLN A 19 -3.52 12.25 1.21
CA GLN A 19 -4.99 12.33 1.16
C GLN A 19 -5.64 12.31 2.55
N GLY A 20 -4.85 12.32 3.63
CA GLY A 20 -5.34 12.31 5.01
C GLY A 20 -5.70 10.92 5.54
N TRP A 21 -5.21 9.85 4.92
CA TRP A 21 -5.39 8.47 5.41
C TRP A 21 -4.22 8.04 6.28
N SER A 22 -4.49 7.47 7.45
CA SER A 22 -3.48 6.78 8.26
C SER A 22 -3.32 5.36 7.76
N VAL A 23 -2.08 4.88 7.63
CA VAL A 23 -1.78 3.54 7.08
C VAL A 23 -1.10 2.64 8.11
N TYR A 24 -1.57 1.40 8.25
CA TYR A 24 -0.99 0.36 9.10
C TYR A 24 -0.70 -0.89 8.25
N GLU A 25 0.58 -1.26 8.16
CA GLU A 25 1.04 -2.49 7.49
C GLU A 25 1.57 -3.47 8.52
N THR A 26 1.04 -4.70 8.53
CA THR A 26 1.60 -5.83 9.27
C THR A 26 2.19 -6.84 8.29
N ARG A 27 3.52 -7.01 8.31
CA ARG A 27 4.20 -8.00 7.47
C ARG A 27 4.13 -9.37 8.12
N ILE A 28 3.60 -10.36 7.40
CA ILE A 28 3.43 -11.73 7.91
C ILE A 28 4.68 -12.57 7.66
N ARG A 29 5.43 -12.28 6.60
CA ARG A 29 6.77 -12.83 6.37
C ARG A 29 7.76 -11.69 6.14
N PRO A 30 8.96 -11.72 6.74
CA PRO A 30 9.98 -10.67 6.60
C PRO A 30 10.69 -10.69 5.23
N THR A 31 10.09 -11.31 4.20
CA THR A 31 10.62 -11.28 2.84
C THR A 31 10.12 -10.02 2.11
N PRO A 32 10.91 -9.43 1.19
CA PRO A 32 10.50 -8.26 0.41
C PRO A 32 9.23 -8.49 -0.44
N GLU A 33 9.03 -9.72 -0.91
CA GLU A 33 7.85 -10.21 -1.65
C GLU A 33 6.84 -10.90 -0.71
N GLY A 34 6.99 -10.71 0.59
CA GLY A 34 6.17 -11.38 1.58
C GLY A 34 4.73 -10.90 1.58
N ASN A 35 3.85 -11.70 2.19
CA ASN A 35 2.47 -11.27 2.39
C ASN A 35 2.39 -10.19 3.48
N CYS A 36 1.47 -9.25 3.29
CA CYS A 36 1.12 -8.29 4.33
C CYS A 36 -0.39 -8.27 4.56
N PHE A 37 -0.75 -7.79 5.74
CA PHE A 37 -2.07 -7.27 6.05
C PHE A 37 -1.95 -5.74 6.05
N LEU A 38 -2.83 -5.06 5.31
CA LEU A 38 -2.79 -3.61 5.15
C LEU A 38 -4.13 -3.01 5.57
N GLU A 39 -4.09 -1.99 6.41
CA GLU A 39 -5.26 -1.24 6.85
C GLU A 39 -5.03 0.25 6.65
N ILE A 40 -6.08 0.94 6.21
CA ILE A 40 -6.09 2.41 6.13
C ILE A 40 -7.32 2.98 6.83
N PHE A 41 -7.14 4.15 7.44
CA PHE A 41 -8.17 4.82 8.25
C PHE A 41 -8.27 6.30 7.90
N LYS A 42 -9.48 6.82 7.78
CA LYS A 42 -9.75 8.26 7.62
C LYS A 42 -11.14 8.60 8.11
N ASP A 43 -11.27 9.58 9.01
CA ASP A 43 -12.57 10.12 9.47
C ASP A 43 -13.59 9.03 9.89
N GLY A 44 -13.13 8.03 10.65
CA GLY A 44 -13.96 6.90 11.09
C GLY A 44 -14.24 5.83 10.02
N ARG A 45 -13.78 6.02 8.78
CA ARG A 45 -13.81 5.00 7.73
C ARG A 45 -12.55 4.14 7.83
N LYS A 46 -12.75 2.83 7.66
CA LYS A 46 -11.68 1.83 7.62
C LYS A 46 -11.76 1.04 6.32
N LYS A 47 -10.60 0.80 5.69
CA LYS A 47 -10.45 -0.19 4.62
C LYS A 47 -9.30 -1.12 4.97
N ALA A 48 -9.44 -2.39 4.65
CA ALA A 48 -8.46 -3.41 4.99
C ALA A 48 -8.34 -4.42 3.86
N TRP A 49 -7.11 -4.82 3.57
CA TRP A 49 -6.77 -5.90 2.66
C TRP A 49 -6.15 -7.02 3.49
N GLY A 50 -6.74 -8.21 3.35
CA GLY A 50 -6.32 -9.42 4.04
C GLY A 50 -4.89 -9.83 3.74
N VAL A 51 -4.51 -11.03 4.16
CA VAL A 51 -3.16 -11.56 3.93
C VAL A 51 -2.96 -11.88 2.45
N HIS A 52 -2.44 -10.92 1.70
CA HIS A 52 -2.11 -11.06 0.28
C HIS A 52 -0.67 -10.61 0.01
N ASP A 53 -0.22 -10.78 -1.24
CA ASP A 53 1.05 -10.21 -1.69
C ASP A 53 1.10 -8.72 -1.35
N ARG A 54 2.24 -8.28 -0.84
CA ARG A 54 2.40 -6.90 -0.37
C ARG A 54 2.21 -5.90 -1.52
N SER A 55 2.71 -6.18 -2.72
CA SER A 55 2.53 -5.28 -3.87
C SER A 55 1.06 -5.19 -4.24
N TYR A 56 0.33 -6.31 -4.20
CA TYR A 56 -1.12 -6.34 -4.40
C TYR A 56 -1.86 -5.46 -3.37
N CYS A 57 -1.60 -5.65 -2.08
CA CYS A 57 -2.27 -4.87 -1.02
C CYS A 57 -2.08 -3.35 -1.23
N TRP A 58 -0.86 -2.93 -1.56
CA TRP A 58 -0.57 -1.52 -1.78
C TRP A 58 -1.11 -0.99 -3.11
N ALA A 59 -1.12 -1.79 -4.17
CA ALA A 59 -1.72 -1.43 -5.46
C ALA A 59 -3.21 -1.13 -5.31
N GLU A 60 -3.94 -2.03 -4.65
CA GLU A 60 -5.37 -1.86 -4.39
C GLU A 60 -5.63 -0.65 -3.49
N ALA A 61 -4.86 -0.48 -2.41
CA ALA A 61 -5.01 0.66 -1.52
C ALA A 61 -4.75 2.00 -2.22
N TYR A 62 -3.74 2.05 -3.08
CA TYR A 62 -3.40 3.24 -3.86
C TYR A 62 -4.50 3.55 -4.87
N GLN A 63 -4.96 2.57 -5.64
CA GLN A 63 -6.05 2.76 -6.59
C GLN A 63 -7.33 3.21 -5.90
N GLU A 64 -7.65 2.66 -4.74
CA GLU A 64 -8.86 2.99 -3.98
C GLU A 64 -8.86 4.42 -3.42
N VAL A 65 -7.69 4.94 -3.04
CA VAL A 65 -7.55 6.28 -2.43
C VAL A 65 -7.26 7.36 -3.47
N ILE A 66 -6.40 7.04 -4.44
CA ILE A 66 -5.87 8.00 -5.43
C ILE A 66 -6.63 7.92 -6.75
N GLY A 67 -7.24 6.77 -7.08
CA GLY A 67 -7.94 6.56 -8.36
C GLY A 67 -7.00 6.31 -9.56
N SER A 68 -5.70 6.18 -9.32
CA SER A 68 -4.68 5.97 -10.36
C SER A 68 -4.13 4.55 -10.33
N GLN A 69 -3.71 4.05 -11.50
CA GLN A 69 -3.07 2.74 -11.61
C GLN A 69 -1.67 2.74 -10.98
N TRP A 70 -1.33 1.61 -10.34
CA TRP A 70 -0.03 1.38 -9.67
C TRP A 70 1.19 1.50 -10.60
N GLU A 71 1.00 1.30 -11.90
CA GLU A 71 2.02 1.40 -12.95
C GLU A 71 2.51 2.84 -13.19
N VAL A 72 1.74 3.85 -12.78
CA VAL A 72 2.10 5.28 -12.96
C VAL A 72 3.18 5.74 -11.98
N LEU A 73 3.53 4.92 -10.98
CA LEU A 73 4.58 5.23 -9.98
C LEU A 73 6.02 5.08 -10.51
N ASP A 74 6.20 4.61 -11.74
CA ASP A 74 7.49 4.45 -12.44
C ASP A 74 7.97 5.75 -13.15
N GLY A 75 7.14 6.78 -13.19
CA GLY A 75 7.49 8.14 -13.66
C GLY A 75 8.23 8.99 -12.64
#